data_AF-A0A949I6U6-F1
#
_entry.id   AF-A0A949I6U6-F1
#
_cell.length_a   1.000
_cell.length_b   1.000
_cell.length_c   1.000
_cell.angle_alpha   90.00
_cell.angle_beta   90.00
_cell.angle_gamma   90.00
#
_symmetry.space_group_name_H-M   'P 1'
#
loop_
_entity.id
_entity.type
_entity.pdbx_description
1 polymer ?
#
loop_
_entity_poly.entity_id
_entity_poly.type
_entity_poly.pdbx_seq_one_letter_code
_entity_poly.pdbx_strand_id
1 'polypeptide(L)'
;ALGVTAAFNLNVLRHVNALLGTDFALRDWQHVALYDAAQARIEMHLQARRDVTVRWPGHARRFAAGERLHTENSYKYTVPGFTALLRDAGFAAPQHWCDAQGWFGVFVARSA
;
A
#
# COMPACT_ATOMS: atom_id res chain seq x y z
N ALA A 1 8.27 10.17 -15.28
CA ALA A 1 7.18 9.19 -15.09
C ALA A 1 5.83 9.91 -15.13
N LEU A 2 4.78 9.29 -15.66
CA LEU A 2 3.46 9.92 -15.88
C LEU A 2 2.65 10.19 -14.59
N GLY A 3 3.18 9.91 -13.40
CA GLY A 3 2.52 10.18 -12.12
C GLY A 3 1.30 9.29 -11.82
N VAL A 4 1.09 8.22 -12.59
CA VAL A 4 -0.11 7.36 -12.49
C VAL A 4 -0.27 6.73 -11.11
N THR A 5 0.80 6.18 -10.51
CA THR A 5 0.76 5.61 -9.15
C THR A 5 0.39 6.65 -8.09
N ALA A 6 0.92 7.88 -8.23
CA ALA A 6 0.58 8.97 -7.33
C ALA A 6 -0.89 9.37 -7.46
N ALA A 7 -1.40 9.44 -8.69
CA ALA A 7 -2.82 9.72 -8.95
C ALA A 7 -3.73 8.62 -8.41
N PHE A 8 -3.35 7.35 -8.57
CA PHE A 8 -4.06 6.21 -8.00
C PHE A 8 -4.14 6.30 -6.47
N ASN A 9 -3.01 6.54 -5.79
CA ASN A 9 -3.01 6.65 -4.33
C ASN A 9 -3.84 7.85 -3.85
N LEU A 10 -3.65 9.05 -4.43
CA LEU A 10 -4.44 10.25 -4.08
C LEU A 10 -5.94 10.08 -4.30
N ASN A 11 -6.36 9.16 -5.17
CA ASN A 11 -7.76 8.90 -5.43
C ASN A 11 -8.51 8.38 -4.18
N VAL A 12 -7.82 7.77 -3.21
CA VAL A 12 -8.45 7.36 -1.94
C VAL A 12 -9.04 8.56 -1.19
N LEU A 13 -8.38 9.72 -1.24
CA LEU A 13 -8.88 10.95 -0.62
C LEU A 13 -10.15 11.46 -1.31
N ARG A 14 -10.21 11.37 -2.65
CA ARG A 14 -11.42 11.72 -3.40
C ARG A 14 -12.58 10.79 -3.04
N HIS A 15 -12.29 9.50 -2.91
CA HIS A 15 -13.29 8.50 -2.57
C HIS A 15 -13.85 8.73 -1.16
N VAL A 16 -12.97 8.99 -0.19
CA VAL A 16 -13.37 9.27 1.20
C VAL A 16 -14.14 10.60 1.31
N ASN A 17 -13.77 11.63 0.52
CA ASN A 17 -14.58 12.85 0.42
C ASN A 17 -16.02 12.55 -0.02
N ALA A 18 -16.19 11.73 -1.06
CA ALA A 18 -17.51 11.37 -1.56
C ALA A 18 -18.31 10.49 -0.59
N LEU A 19 -17.64 9.55 0.10
CA LEU A 19 -18.29 8.58 0.96
C LEU A 19 -18.67 9.14 2.34
N LEU A 20 -17.79 9.96 2.93
CA LEU A 20 -17.89 10.40 4.33
C LEU A 20 -18.09 11.91 4.47
N GLY A 21 -18.16 12.66 3.36
CA GLY A 21 -18.28 14.11 3.38
C GLY A 21 -17.03 14.81 3.93
N THR A 22 -15.86 14.19 3.78
CA THR A 22 -14.59 14.84 4.12
C THR A 22 -14.21 15.92 3.10
N ASP A 23 -13.35 16.86 3.49
CA ASP A 23 -12.91 17.98 2.65
C ASP A 23 -11.43 17.93 2.22
N PHE A 24 -10.84 16.72 2.05
CA PHE A 24 -9.46 16.58 1.60
C PHE A 24 -9.23 17.33 0.29
N ALA A 25 -8.40 18.37 0.32
CA ALA A 25 -7.91 19.04 -0.88
C ALA A 25 -6.66 18.32 -1.42
N LEU A 26 -6.79 17.55 -2.50
CA LEU A 26 -5.72 16.70 -3.04
C LEU A 26 -4.38 17.43 -3.26
N ARG A 27 -4.42 18.71 -3.64
CA ARG A 27 -3.22 19.55 -3.84
C ARG A 27 -2.36 19.68 -2.59
N ASP A 28 -2.94 19.50 -1.40
CA ASP A 28 -2.23 19.61 -0.12
C ASP A 28 -1.52 18.30 0.28
N TRP A 29 -1.65 17.26 -0.54
CA TRP A 29 -1.08 15.94 -0.28
C TRP A 29 -0.08 15.56 -1.39
N GLN A 30 0.89 14.74 -1.03
CA GLN A 30 1.83 14.16 -1.98
C GLN A 30 1.98 12.66 -1.74
N HIS A 31 2.09 11.91 -2.83
CA HIS A 31 2.41 10.49 -2.78
C HIS A 31 3.86 10.28 -2.33
N VAL A 32 4.06 9.37 -1.40
CA VAL A 32 5.38 8.92 -0.92
C VAL A 32 5.40 7.40 -0.96
N ALA A 33 6.39 6.82 -1.64
CA ALA A 33 6.63 5.38 -1.66
C ALA A 33 8.00 5.09 -1.02
N LEU A 34 8.04 4.14 -0.10
CA LEU A 34 9.22 3.79 0.69
C LEU A 34 9.40 2.27 0.64
N TYR A 35 10.64 1.80 0.64
CA TYR A 35 10.91 0.38 0.88
C TYR A 35 11.31 0.20 2.35
N ASP A 36 10.51 -0.54 3.11
CA ASP A 36 10.88 -1.03 4.43
C ASP A 36 11.62 -2.36 4.25
N ALA A 37 12.94 -2.30 4.38
CA ALA A 37 13.82 -3.45 4.24
C ALA A 37 13.66 -4.48 5.37
N ALA A 38 13.30 -4.04 6.59
CA ALA A 38 13.13 -4.94 7.73
C ALA A 38 11.89 -5.81 7.57
N GLN A 39 10.84 -5.27 6.97
CA GLN A 39 9.58 -5.98 6.68
C GLN A 39 9.46 -6.45 5.23
N ALA A 40 10.50 -6.25 4.42
CA ALA A 40 10.55 -6.57 3.00
C ALA A 40 9.31 -6.12 2.21
N ARG A 41 8.89 -4.86 2.37
CA ARG A 41 7.68 -4.33 1.74
C ARG A 41 7.86 -2.93 1.17
N ILE A 42 7.10 -2.64 0.12
CA ILE A 42 6.86 -1.26 -0.29
C ILE A 42 5.70 -0.72 0.54
N GLU A 43 5.89 0.43 1.16
CA GLU A 43 4.83 1.20 1.79
C GLU A 43 4.45 2.38 0.92
N MET A 44 3.15 2.60 0.78
CA MET A 44 2.62 3.82 0.17
C MET A 44 1.98 4.70 1.23
N HIS A 45 2.25 5.99 1.11
CA HIS A 45 1.79 7.01 2.02
C HIS A 45 1.30 8.24 1.26
N LEU A 46 0.41 8.99 1.90
CA LEU A 46 0.05 10.35 1.53
C LEU A 46 0.58 11.30 2.59
N GLN A 47 1.51 12.17 2.20
CA GLN A 47 2.16 13.12 3.10
C GLN A 47 1.54 14.50 2.93
N ALA A 48 1.16 15.15 4.04
CA ALA A 48 0.69 16.52 4.03
C ALA A 48 1.84 17.48 3.62
N ARG A 49 1.61 18.33 2.63
CA ARG A 49 2.59 19.31 2.14
C ARG A 49 2.75 20.52 3.07
N ARG A 50 1.74 20.76 3.89
CA ARG A 50 1.63 21.87 4.85
C ARG A 50 0.71 21.43 5.99
N ASP A 51 0.61 22.27 7.01
CA ASP A 51 -0.43 22.11 8.01
C ASP A 51 -1.81 22.16 7.36
N VAL A 52 -2.60 21.12 7.55
CA VAL A 52 -3.97 21.00 7.04
C VAL A 52 -4.91 20.57 8.14
N THR A 53 -6.16 21.00 8.07
CA THR A 53 -7.24 20.49 8.90
C THR A 53 -8.29 19.94 7.97
N VAL A 54 -8.50 18.62 8.03
CA VAL A 54 -9.53 17.91 7.28
C VAL A 54 -10.77 17.83 8.18
N ARG A 55 -11.92 18.19 7.64
CA ARG A 55 -13.21 18.23 8.32
C ARG A 55 -14.18 17.28 7.67
N TRP A 56 -15.11 16.80 8.47
CA TRP A 56 -16.26 16.00 8.05
C TRP A 56 -17.39 16.19 9.09
N PRO A 57 -18.60 15.69 8.85
CA PRO A 57 -19.73 15.96 9.74
C PRO A 57 -19.41 15.65 11.21
N GLY A 58 -19.45 16.68 12.06
CA GLY A 58 -19.22 16.58 13.51
C GLY A 58 -17.76 16.50 13.97
N HIS A 59 -16.79 16.45 13.06
CA HIS A 59 -15.40 16.17 13.43
C HIS A 59 -14.37 16.90 12.55
N ALA A 60 -13.15 17.00 13.07
CA ALA A 60 -12.00 17.49 12.33
C ALA A 60 -10.72 16.81 12.83
N ARG A 61 -9.75 16.69 11.94
CA ARG A 61 -8.38 16.29 12.28
C ARG A 61 -7.38 17.24 11.65
N ARG A 62 -6.45 17.73 12.48
CA ARG A 62 -5.26 18.44 12.02
C ARG A 62 -4.16 17.45 11.66
N PHE A 63 -3.48 17.73 10.57
CA PHE A 63 -2.24 17.08 10.16
C PHE A 63 -1.15 18.15 10.08
N ALA A 64 0.01 17.88 10.66
CA ALA A 64 1.16 18.77 10.53
C ALA A 64 1.80 18.63 9.14
N ALA A 65 2.52 19.66 8.68
CA ALA A 65 3.37 19.55 7.51
C ALA A 65 4.33 18.36 7.65
N GLY A 66 4.32 17.47 6.68
CA GLY A 66 5.13 16.25 6.70
C GLY A 66 4.52 15.04 7.39
N GLU A 67 3.38 15.19 8.08
CA GLU A 67 2.64 14.04 8.62
C GLU A 67 2.15 13.12 7.49
N ARG A 68 2.22 11.80 7.72
CA ARG A 68 1.91 10.79 6.71
C ARG A 68 0.68 9.96 7.09
N LEU A 69 -0.17 9.72 6.10
CA LEU A 69 -1.21 8.70 6.12
C LEU A 69 -0.71 7.47 5.38
N HIS A 70 -0.57 6.35 6.06
CA HIS A 70 -0.25 5.07 5.42
C HIS A 70 -1.48 4.56 4.64
N THR A 71 -1.29 4.20 3.38
CA THR A 71 -2.39 3.77 2.50
C THR A 71 -2.26 2.32 2.05
N GLU A 72 -1.05 1.78 1.93
CA GLU A 72 -0.85 0.43 1.39
C GLU A 72 0.49 -0.20 1.80
N ASN A 73 0.47 -1.52 2.03
CA ASN A 73 1.63 -2.37 2.13
C ASN A 73 1.66 -3.38 0.99
N SER A 74 2.79 -3.44 0.27
CA SER A 74 3.05 -4.43 -0.78
C SER A 74 4.28 -5.25 -0.41
N TYR A 75 4.05 -6.35 0.30
CA TYR A 75 5.09 -7.29 0.73
C TYR A 75 5.76 -7.98 -0.46
N LYS A 76 7.06 -8.23 -0.32
CA LYS A 76 7.90 -8.93 -1.28
C LYS A 76 8.34 -10.25 -0.66
N TYR A 77 8.27 -11.31 -1.47
CA TYR A 77 8.51 -12.66 -1.00
C TYR A 77 9.63 -13.29 -1.78
N THR A 78 10.49 -14.02 -1.07
CA THR A 78 11.41 -14.97 -1.69
C THR A 78 10.66 -16.27 -1.96
N VAL A 79 11.12 -17.05 -2.95
CA VAL A 79 10.54 -18.36 -3.25
C VAL A 79 10.55 -19.29 -2.02
N PRO A 80 11.67 -19.42 -1.26
CA PRO A 80 11.66 -20.20 -0.03
C PRO A 80 10.69 -19.66 1.03
N GLY A 81 10.60 -18.34 1.19
CA GLY A 81 9.73 -17.70 2.18
C GLY A 81 8.25 -17.92 1.90
N PHE A 82 7.81 -17.74 0.64
CA PHE A 82 6.42 -17.99 0.27
C PHE A 82 6.06 -19.48 0.31
N THR A 83 7.02 -20.35 -0.03
CA THR A 83 6.87 -21.81 0.10
C THR A 83 6.64 -22.24 1.55
N ALA A 84 7.37 -21.64 2.50
CA ALA A 84 7.17 -21.87 3.92
C ALA A 84 5.79 -21.37 4.37
N LEU A 85 5.41 -20.14 3.97
CA LEU A 85 4.10 -19.56 4.29
C LEU A 85 2.93 -20.45 3.83
N LEU A 86 3.01 -21.03 2.63
CA LEU A 86 2.00 -21.98 2.15
C LEU A 86 1.88 -23.22 3.04
N ARG A 87 3.01 -23.79 3.48
CA ARG A 87 3.01 -24.96 4.37
C ARG A 87 2.46 -24.62 5.74
N ASP A 88 2.83 -23.48 6.30
CA ASP A 88 2.32 -22.99 7.59
C ASP A 88 0.80 -22.75 7.54
N ALA A 89 0.29 -22.34 6.38
CA ALA A 89 -1.14 -22.19 6.11
C ALA A 89 -1.87 -23.52 5.82
N GLY A 90 -1.20 -24.67 5.92
CA GLY A 90 -1.80 -26.00 5.73
C GLY A 90 -1.86 -26.48 4.27
N PHE A 91 -1.13 -25.86 3.35
CA PHE A 91 -1.04 -26.33 1.97
C PHE A 91 0.14 -27.29 1.77
N ALA A 92 -0.06 -28.28 0.91
CA ALA A 92 0.92 -29.30 0.56
C ALA A 92 1.40 -29.20 -0.90
N ALA A 93 2.55 -29.81 -1.17
CA ALA A 93 3.16 -29.93 -2.49
C ALA A 93 3.27 -28.60 -3.29
N PRO A 94 3.83 -27.52 -2.72
CA PRO A 94 3.97 -26.25 -3.42
C PRO A 94 4.91 -26.40 -4.63
N GLN A 95 4.43 -25.97 -5.78
CA GLN A 95 5.18 -25.79 -7.03
C GLN A 95 5.20 -24.32 -7.39
N HIS A 96 6.24 -23.87 -8.09
CA HIS A 96 6.35 -22.49 -8.52
C HIS A 96 6.98 -22.35 -9.91
N TRP A 97 6.65 -21.24 -10.56
CA TRP A 97 7.26 -20.80 -11.81
C TRP A 97 7.61 -19.33 -11.69
N CYS A 98 8.77 -18.96 -12.19
CA CYS A 98 9.23 -17.59 -12.24
C CYS A 98 9.45 -17.14 -13.68
N ASP A 99 9.42 -15.83 -13.91
CA ASP A 99 9.95 -15.26 -15.14
C ASP A 99 11.47 -15.48 -15.24
N ALA A 100 12.05 -15.25 -16.42
CA ALA A 100 13.48 -15.51 -16.68
C ALA A 100 14.44 -14.73 -15.76
N GLN A 101 14.01 -13.59 -15.20
CA GLN A 101 14.79 -12.76 -14.29
C GLN A 101 14.47 -13.04 -12.81
N GLY A 102 13.48 -13.87 -12.51
CA GLY A 102 13.12 -14.24 -11.15
C GLY A 102 12.47 -13.11 -10.33
N TRP A 103 11.82 -12.15 -10.98
CA TRP A 103 11.20 -10.99 -10.32
C TRP A 103 9.76 -11.25 -9.87
N PHE A 104 9.07 -12.18 -10.53
CA PHE A 104 7.72 -12.57 -10.19
C PHE A 104 7.59 -14.09 -10.17
N GLY A 105 6.82 -14.61 -9.21
CA GLY A 105 6.58 -16.03 -9.05
C GLY A 105 5.09 -16.35 -8.95
N VAL A 106 4.64 -17.39 -9.66
CA VAL A 106 3.31 -17.97 -9.51
C VAL A 106 3.45 -19.29 -8.77
N PHE A 107 2.60 -19.51 -7.76
CA PHE A 107 2.60 -20.71 -6.95
C PHE A 107 1.30 -21.49 -7.13
N VAL A 108 1.42 -22.81 -7.16
CA VAL A 108 0.30 -23.76 -7.04
C VAL A 108 0.61 -24.67 -5.86
N ALA A 109 -0.38 -24.85 -4.99
CA ALA A 109 -0.33 -25.81 -3.91
C ALA A 109 -1.70 -26.48 -3.77
N ARG A 110 -1.72 -27.65 -3.14
CA ARG A 110 -2.96 -28.40 -2.86
C ARG A 110 -3.33 -28.21 -1.40
N SER A 111 -4.62 -28.27 -1.08
CA SER A 111 -5.01 -28.51 0.32
C SER A 111 -4.30 -29.77 0.80
N ALA A 112 -3.74 -29.73 2.00
CA ALA A 112 -3.36 -30.95 2.69
C ALA A 112 -4.57 -31.85 2.94
#